data_AF-A0A939Z3L5-F1
#
_entry.id   AF-A0A939Z3L5-F1
#
_cell.length_a   1.000
_cell.length_b   1.000
_cell.length_c   1.000
_cell.angle_alpha   90.00
_cell.angle_beta   90.00
_cell.angle_gamma   90.00
#
_symmetry.space_group_name_H-M   'P 1'
#
loop_
_entity.id
_entity.type
_entity.pdbx_description
1 polymer ?
#
loop_
_entity_poly.entity_id
_entity_poly.type
_entity_poly.pdbx_seq_one_letter_code
_entity_poly.pdbx_strand_id
1 'polypeptide(L)'
;MNNNRELVFRLVNTEYLQPYFKTDVDLSGLSKISLEEISGMSELFLPITGVMKAADSLPFDLIKEFGTDTLYAAKDKAGESMKLTSHVKGETDSFIGSYIKDNKTAQARFSEISLKDFSGGIVKIDPVTVAVAAEMIYLNHEINVIKQQQEDMFQYLLAEKRAELEGSLAFLINVMNDFKDNYDNETYKTSMHIKVLDIKQQAEQAVTASRNHIESFLKKDKDDFNRLSSYYQNYQIAVYLYALSSLAEVVVLENFNSDYLKKVLSRIDEISLDYRAAYTDTYNYIADKSEKLPQSVLLSTGSKFGKIIGEKIAKTPVGDKTKIDEKIIDGSDLLMNLKDSSVSRTLNEFCNYKETRVQPFVRAISAIDEICNGDAVLFDSQNMYIPKLV
;
A
#
# COMPACT_ATOMS: atom_id res chain seq x y z
N MET A 1 -0.25 25.36 -30.56
CA MET A 1 -0.45 24.14 -31.38
C MET A 1 0.75 23.23 -31.12
N ASN A 2 0.47 22.09 -30.50
CA ASN A 2 1.13 20.78 -30.55
C ASN A 2 2.66 20.66 -30.63
N ASN A 3 3.24 20.00 -29.63
CA ASN A 3 3.75 18.62 -29.76
C ASN A 3 4.33 18.17 -28.40
N ASN A 4 3.60 17.36 -27.62
CA ASN A 4 3.73 15.90 -27.43
C ASN A 4 4.26 15.68 -26.00
N ARG A 5 3.47 15.42 -24.94
CA ARG A 5 2.40 14.42 -24.79
C ARG A 5 2.78 13.09 -25.45
N GLU A 6 3.71 12.36 -24.86
CA GLU A 6 3.74 10.89 -24.87
C GLU A 6 4.84 10.40 -23.95
N LEU A 7 4.52 10.19 -22.67
CA LEU A 7 5.29 9.33 -21.76
C LEU A 7 4.51 8.96 -20.48
N VAL A 8 3.19 9.12 -20.51
CA VAL A 8 2.32 8.80 -19.39
C VAL A 8 1.18 8.01 -19.98
N PHE A 9 1.32 6.68 -19.97
CA PHE A 9 0.22 5.72 -19.79
C PHE A 9 0.74 4.30 -20.05
N ARG A 10 0.51 3.43 -19.05
CA ARG A 10 0.15 2.00 -19.14
C ARG A 10 1.03 1.12 -18.24
N LEU A 11 0.75 1.14 -16.95
CA LEU A 11 0.76 -0.09 -16.15
C LEU A 11 -0.56 -0.86 -16.33
N VAL A 12 -1.66 -0.15 -16.57
CA VAL A 12 -3.04 -0.70 -16.51
C VAL A 12 -3.50 -1.38 -17.80
N ASN A 13 -2.70 -1.44 -18.89
CA ASN A 13 -3.18 -2.03 -20.16
C ASN A 13 -2.08 -2.60 -21.07
N THR A 14 -0.96 -3.02 -20.49
CA THR A 14 0.16 -3.62 -21.23
C THR A 14 0.42 -5.00 -20.68
N GLU A 15 0.45 -6.01 -21.55
CA GLU A 15 0.87 -7.36 -21.15
C GLU A 15 2.32 -7.40 -20.66
N TYR A 16 3.14 -6.39 -21.02
CA TYR A 16 4.57 -6.33 -20.70
C TYR A 16 5.06 -4.88 -20.53
N LEU A 17 5.95 -4.65 -19.56
CA LEU A 17 6.64 -3.36 -19.40
C LEU A 17 7.62 -3.11 -20.55
N GLN A 18 7.47 -1.98 -21.24
CA GLN A 18 8.54 -1.39 -22.06
C GLN A 18 9.25 -0.32 -21.23
N PRO A 19 10.52 -0.52 -20.88
CA PRO A 19 11.18 0.41 -19.99
C PRO A 19 11.53 1.71 -20.74
N TYR A 20 11.05 2.83 -20.21
CA TYR A 20 11.40 4.16 -20.68
C TYR A 20 12.53 4.71 -19.80
N PHE A 21 13.62 5.11 -20.44
CA PHE A 21 14.82 5.51 -19.73
C PHE A 21 15.05 7.00 -19.89
N LYS A 22 15.21 7.66 -18.74
CA LYS A 22 15.80 8.98 -18.53
C LYS A 22 14.83 10.17 -18.55
N THR A 23 14.29 10.43 -17.38
CA THR A 23 13.75 11.72 -16.94
C THR A 23 14.51 12.14 -15.68
N ASP A 24 14.78 13.43 -15.50
CA ASP A 24 15.24 13.95 -14.21
C ASP A 24 14.05 13.87 -13.25
N VAL A 25 14.02 12.83 -12.42
CA VAL A 25 12.95 12.60 -11.44
C VAL A 25 13.48 12.89 -10.05
N ASP A 26 12.73 13.65 -9.27
CA ASP A 26 13.02 13.86 -7.86
C ASP A 26 12.72 12.58 -7.06
N LEU A 27 13.75 12.02 -6.45
CA LEU A 27 13.68 10.80 -5.64
C LEU A 27 13.66 11.08 -4.14
N SER A 28 13.72 12.36 -3.71
CA SER A 28 13.90 12.74 -2.31
C SER A 28 12.74 12.36 -1.38
N GLY A 29 11.59 12.00 -1.96
CA GLY A 29 10.39 11.53 -1.25
C GLY A 29 10.16 10.02 -1.27
N LEU A 30 11.04 9.22 -1.88
CA LEU A 30 10.83 7.78 -2.09
C LEU A 30 11.76 6.91 -1.24
N SER A 31 11.30 5.71 -0.92
CA SER A 31 12.14 4.68 -0.31
C SER A 31 12.88 3.90 -1.39
N LYS A 32 14.20 3.74 -1.19
CA LYS A 32 15.09 3.01 -2.09
C LYS A 32 15.24 1.57 -1.61
N ILE A 33 14.85 0.61 -2.43
CA ILE A 33 14.90 -0.83 -2.13
C ILE A 33 15.77 -1.53 -3.16
N SER A 34 16.69 -2.39 -2.72
CA SER A 34 17.59 -3.07 -3.66
C SER A 34 16.87 -4.16 -4.46
N LEU A 35 17.26 -4.33 -5.72
CA LEU A 35 16.76 -5.44 -6.56
C LEU A 35 17.15 -6.81 -5.99
N GLU A 36 18.28 -6.88 -5.29
CA GLU A 36 18.70 -8.09 -4.58
C GLU A 36 17.72 -8.46 -3.46
N GLU A 37 17.32 -7.49 -2.64
CA GLU A 37 16.29 -7.67 -1.61
C GLU A 37 14.97 -8.16 -2.22
N ILE A 38 14.50 -7.52 -3.29
CA ILE A 38 13.29 -7.93 -4.02
C ILE A 38 13.40 -9.38 -4.48
N SER A 39 14.51 -9.74 -5.14
CA SER A 39 14.72 -11.11 -5.64
C SER A 39 14.86 -12.15 -4.53
N GLY A 40 15.29 -11.74 -3.34
CA GLY A 40 15.40 -12.60 -2.17
C GLY A 40 14.06 -12.86 -1.48
N MET A 41 13.01 -12.10 -1.79
CA MET A 41 11.70 -12.26 -1.16
C MET A 41 10.91 -13.45 -1.69
N SER A 42 10.95 -13.68 -3.01
CA SER A 42 10.26 -14.79 -3.69
C SER A 42 10.94 -15.13 -5.01
N GLU A 43 10.93 -16.40 -5.40
CA GLU A 43 11.40 -16.85 -6.72
C GLU A 43 10.60 -16.19 -7.87
N LEU A 44 9.33 -15.85 -7.61
CA LEU A 44 8.46 -15.19 -8.59
C LEU A 44 8.93 -13.77 -8.93
N PHE A 45 9.79 -13.16 -8.09
CA PHE A 45 10.33 -11.80 -8.30
C PHE A 45 11.70 -11.79 -9.00
N LEU A 46 12.33 -12.95 -9.21
CA LEU A 46 13.61 -13.07 -9.93
C LEU A 46 13.62 -12.38 -11.31
N PRO A 47 12.53 -12.44 -12.12
CA PRO A 47 12.49 -11.77 -13.41
C PRO A 47 12.74 -10.25 -13.33
N ILE A 48 12.31 -9.57 -12.25
CA ILE A 48 12.48 -8.11 -12.09
C ILE A 48 13.96 -7.74 -12.22
N THR A 49 14.81 -8.42 -11.46
CA THR A 49 16.26 -8.14 -11.44
C THR A 49 16.90 -8.43 -12.80
N GLY A 50 16.49 -9.52 -13.46
CA GLY A 50 17.00 -9.89 -14.78
C GLY A 50 16.68 -8.84 -15.84
N VAL A 51 15.44 -8.35 -15.86
CA VAL A 51 14.98 -7.32 -16.81
C VAL A 51 15.74 -6.01 -16.59
N MET A 52 15.84 -5.54 -15.35
CA MET A 52 16.46 -4.25 -15.04
C MET A 52 17.98 -4.23 -15.29
N LYS A 53 18.68 -5.34 -15.03
CA LYS A 53 20.10 -5.47 -15.38
C LYS A 53 20.33 -5.52 -16.90
N ALA A 54 19.47 -6.23 -17.63
CA ALA A 54 19.55 -6.29 -19.09
C ALA A 54 19.29 -4.91 -19.73
N ALA A 55 18.30 -4.19 -19.20
CA ALA A 55 17.96 -2.83 -19.57
C ALA A 55 19.15 -1.86 -19.45
N ASP A 56 19.90 -1.92 -18.36
CA ASP A 56 21.09 -1.07 -18.13
C ASP A 56 22.22 -1.36 -19.14
N SER A 57 22.28 -2.58 -19.67
CA SER A 57 23.31 -3.01 -20.62
C SER A 57 23.02 -2.63 -22.08
N LEU A 58 21.81 -2.13 -22.41
CA LEU A 58 21.43 -1.78 -23.78
C LEU A 58 21.91 -0.36 -24.15
N PRO A 59 22.59 -0.17 -25.31
CA PRO A 59 23.00 1.16 -25.75
C PRO A 59 21.77 2.04 -26.03
N PHE A 60 21.71 3.20 -25.35
CA PHE A 60 20.59 4.16 -25.41
C PHE A 60 20.22 4.62 -26.84
N ASP A 61 21.19 4.66 -27.75
CA ASP A 61 21.00 5.10 -29.14
C ASP A 61 20.22 4.08 -30.00
N LEU A 62 20.19 2.79 -29.63
CA LEU A 62 19.29 1.83 -30.28
C LEU A 62 17.82 2.11 -29.92
N ILE A 63 17.56 2.66 -28.72
CA ILE A 63 16.22 2.68 -28.11
C ILE A 63 15.34 3.82 -28.65
N LYS A 64 15.94 4.90 -29.13
CA LYS A 64 15.23 6.09 -29.64
C LYS A 64 14.62 5.91 -31.03
N GLU A 65 15.07 4.94 -31.81
CA GLU A 65 14.65 4.71 -33.21
C GLU A 65 13.69 3.51 -33.39
N PHE A 66 13.17 2.90 -32.32
CA PHE A 66 12.21 1.78 -32.41
C PHE A 66 10.77 2.19 -32.78
N GLY A 67 10.62 3.26 -33.57
CA GLY A 67 9.36 3.57 -34.23
C GLY A 67 9.17 2.62 -35.41
N THR A 68 8.40 1.54 -35.23
CA THR A 68 7.79 0.67 -36.26
C THR A 68 8.68 0.00 -37.33
N ASP A 69 9.96 0.35 -37.45
CA ASP A 69 10.79 -0.05 -38.58
C ASP A 69 11.62 -1.31 -38.30
N THR A 70 11.64 -2.21 -39.27
CA THR A 70 12.36 -3.50 -39.23
C THR A 70 13.88 -3.29 -39.30
N LEU A 71 14.63 -3.80 -38.33
CA LEU A 71 16.11 -3.78 -38.33
C LEU A 71 16.68 -4.85 -39.28
N TYR A 72 17.80 -4.56 -39.92
CA TYR A 72 18.51 -5.51 -40.79
C TYR A 72 20.01 -5.60 -40.46
N ALA A 73 20.55 -6.83 -40.43
CA ALA A 73 21.98 -7.10 -40.30
C ALA A 73 22.57 -7.33 -41.68
N ALA A 74 23.72 -6.71 -41.95
CA ALA A 74 24.56 -7.08 -43.08
C ALA A 74 25.18 -8.46 -42.82
N LYS A 75 24.98 -9.38 -43.76
CA LYS A 75 25.50 -10.75 -43.74
C LYS A 75 26.21 -11.08 -45.05
N ASP A 76 27.19 -11.97 -44.95
CA ASP A 76 27.89 -12.50 -46.12
C ASP A 76 27.07 -13.60 -46.83
N LYS A 77 27.61 -14.20 -47.90
CA LYS A 77 26.93 -15.27 -48.65
C LYS A 77 26.61 -16.51 -47.79
N ALA A 78 27.39 -16.78 -46.75
CA ALA A 78 27.22 -17.88 -45.82
C ALA A 78 26.27 -17.55 -44.66
N GLY A 79 25.85 -16.29 -44.51
CA GLY A 79 24.93 -15.86 -43.47
C GLY A 79 25.61 -15.37 -42.19
N GLU A 80 26.93 -15.17 -42.21
CA GLU A 80 27.67 -14.62 -41.07
C GLU A 80 27.56 -13.09 -41.03
N SER A 81 27.33 -12.54 -39.83
CA SER A 81 27.25 -11.09 -39.60
C SER A 81 28.57 -10.40 -39.95
N MET A 82 28.48 -9.22 -40.56
CA MET A 82 29.67 -8.52 -41.04
C MET A 82 29.59 -7.00 -40.94
N LYS A 83 30.77 -6.36 -40.98
CA LYS A 83 30.91 -4.91 -41.05
C LYS A 83 30.98 -4.48 -42.52
N LEU A 84 30.15 -3.52 -42.91
CA LEU A 84 30.23 -2.89 -44.24
C LEU A 84 31.53 -2.10 -44.34
N THR A 85 32.31 -2.32 -45.40
CA THR A 85 33.64 -1.71 -45.56
C THR A 85 33.65 -0.52 -46.51
N SER A 86 32.56 -0.27 -47.22
CA SER A 86 32.47 0.86 -48.17
C SER A 86 31.69 2.00 -47.55
N HIS A 87 32.41 3.08 -47.23
CA HIS A 87 31.89 4.31 -46.65
C HIS A 87 31.97 5.42 -47.69
N VAL A 88 30.87 6.16 -47.87
CA VAL A 88 30.86 7.40 -48.64
C VAL A 88 30.80 8.55 -47.65
N LYS A 89 31.88 9.34 -47.62
CA LYS A 89 31.93 10.60 -46.86
C LYS A 89 31.13 11.68 -47.60
N GLY A 90 30.16 12.27 -46.92
CA GLY A 90 29.28 13.33 -47.43
C GLY A 90 28.57 14.07 -46.28
N GLU A 91 27.54 14.88 -46.56
CA GLU A 91 26.73 15.53 -45.51
C GLU A 91 26.02 14.53 -44.59
N THR A 92 25.69 13.34 -45.12
CA THR A 92 25.34 12.16 -44.36
C THR A 92 26.34 11.04 -44.69
N ASP A 93 27.21 10.75 -43.74
CA ASP A 93 28.07 9.58 -43.82
C ASP A 93 27.21 8.33 -44.03
N SER A 94 27.44 7.60 -45.13
CA SER A 94 26.64 6.44 -45.51
C SER A 94 27.48 5.24 -45.87
N PHE A 95 26.97 4.05 -45.57
CA PHE A 95 27.58 2.80 -46.01
C PHE A 95 26.97 2.37 -47.33
N ILE A 96 27.80 2.04 -48.32
CA ILE A 96 27.35 1.32 -49.50
C ILE A 96 27.18 -0.14 -49.05
N GLY A 97 26.10 -0.81 -49.45
CA GLY A 97 25.77 -2.20 -49.09
C GLY A 97 26.73 -3.26 -49.66
N SER A 98 28.03 -2.98 -49.65
CA SER A 98 29.11 -3.80 -50.20
C SER A 98 30.25 -3.94 -49.20
N TYR A 99 30.99 -5.04 -49.30
CA TYR A 99 32.15 -5.35 -48.49
C TYR A 99 33.31 -5.90 -49.32
N ILE A 100 34.51 -5.96 -48.74
CA ILE A 100 35.70 -6.55 -49.36
C ILE A 100 35.99 -7.91 -48.71
N LYS A 101 36.07 -8.97 -49.53
CA LYS A 101 36.54 -10.32 -49.12
C LYS A 101 37.50 -10.82 -50.20
N ASP A 102 38.67 -11.28 -49.79
CA ASP A 102 39.74 -11.75 -50.68
C ASP A 102 40.12 -10.74 -51.79
N ASN A 103 40.26 -9.47 -51.43
CA ASN A 103 40.54 -8.34 -52.35
C ASN A 103 39.51 -8.15 -53.48
N LYS A 104 38.31 -8.71 -53.34
CA LYS A 104 37.19 -8.51 -54.27
C LYS A 104 36.02 -7.84 -53.57
N THR A 105 35.33 -6.96 -54.29
CA THR A 105 34.08 -6.35 -53.82
C THR A 105 32.95 -7.37 -53.93
N ALA A 106 32.19 -7.54 -52.85
CA ALA A 106 30.98 -8.35 -52.80
C ALA A 106 29.83 -7.53 -52.22
N GLN A 107 28.60 -7.89 -52.58
CA GLN A 107 27.40 -7.25 -52.03
C GLN A 107 27.00 -7.91 -50.71
N ALA A 108 26.71 -7.08 -49.71
CA ALA A 108 26.12 -7.53 -48.47
C ALA A 108 24.66 -7.95 -48.70
N ARG A 109 24.22 -8.97 -47.96
CA ARG A 109 22.82 -9.33 -47.85
C ARG A 109 22.28 -8.76 -46.55
N PHE A 110 21.09 -8.16 -46.60
CA PHE A 110 20.42 -7.66 -45.42
C PHE A 110 19.38 -8.69 -45.00
N SER A 111 19.55 -9.26 -43.81
CA SER A 111 18.53 -10.11 -43.19
C SER A 111 17.89 -9.35 -42.05
N GLU A 112 16.57 -9.39 -41.96
CA GLU A 112 15.84 -8.87 -40.82
C GLU A 112 16.45 -9.43 -39.53
N ILE A 113 16.72 -8.56 -38.58
CA ILE A 113 17.13 -8.94 -37.24
C ILE A 113 15.87 -8.90 -36.38
N SER A 114 15.55 -10.03 -35.79
CA SER A 114 14.52 -10.02 -34.77
C SER A 114 15.08 -9.35 -33.52
N LEU A 115 14.26 -8.60 -32.78
CA LEU A 115 14.62 -8.16 -31.42
C LEU A 115 15.04 -9.34 -30.51
N LYS A 116 14.62 -10.57 -30.87
CA LYS A 116 15.05 -11.84 -30.25
C LYS A 116 16.53 -12.18 -30.45
N ASP A 117 17.21 -11.56 -31.41
CA ASP A 117 18.61 -11.81 -31.75
C ASP A 117 19.56 -10.84 -31.02
N PHE A 118 19.05 -9.70 -30.52
CA PHE A 118 19.83 -8.67 -29.82
C PHE A 118 19.95 -8.88 -28.31
N SER A 119 19.20 -9.83 -27.77
CA SER A 119 19.21 -10.17 -26.36
C SER A 119 18.84 -11.63 -26.25
N GLY A 120 19.44 -12.36 -25.31
CA GLY A 120 18.92 -13.66 -24.90
C GLY A 120 17.54 -13.48 -24.26
N GLY A 121 16.52 -13.26 -25.10
CA GLY A 121 15.18 -12.82 -24.72
C GLY A 121 15.17 -11.47 -24.01
N ILE A 122 14.48 -10.46 -24.57
CA ILE A 122 13.93 -9.41 -23.71
C ILE A 122 12.98 -10.16 -22.76
N VAL A 123 13.43 -10.38 -21.52
CA VAL A 123 12.60 -10.98 -20.49
C VAL A 123 11.46 -10.02 -20.30
N LYS A 124 10.31 -10.51 -20.71
CA LYS A 124 9.03 -9.84 -20.60
C LYS A 124 8.61 -9.97 -19.14
N ILE A 125 8.46 -8.85 -18.45
CA ILE A 125 7.93 -8.86 -17.09
C ILE A 125 6.49 -8.39 -17.07
N ASP A 126 5.66 -9.15 -16.37
CA ASP A 126 4.29 -8.80 -16.06
C ASP A 126 4.30 -7.58 -15.10
N PRO A 127 3.65 -6.46 -15.47
CA PRO A 127 3.42 -5.34 -14.57
C PRO A 127 2.87 -5.72 -13.20
N VAL A 128 2.04 -6.76 -13.13
CA VAL A 128 1.46 -7.27 -11.88
C VAL A 128 2.56 -7.79 -10.96
N THR A 129 3.54 -8.53 -11.47
CA THR A 129 4.68 -9.01 -10.66
C THR A 129 5.46 -7.86 -10.02
N VAL A 130 5.64 -6.74 -10.75
CA VAL A 130 6.30 -5.55 -10.23
C VAL A 130 5.47 -4.88 -9.14
N ALA A 131 4.17 -4.72 -9.36
CA ALA A 131 3.25 -4.14 -8.40
C ALA A 131 3.19 -4.97 -7.11
N VAL A 132 3.02 -6.29 -7.23
CA VAL A 132 3.01 -7.22 -6.09
C VAL A 132 4.35 -7.16 -5.33
N ALA A 133 5.49 -7.13 -6.01
CA ALA A 133 6.79 -7.00 -5.33
C ALA A 133 6.90 -5.70 -4.52
N ALA A 134 6.51 -4.57 -5.11
CA ALA A 134 6.51 -3.27 -4.41
C ALA A 134 5.53 -3.24 -3.23
N GLU A 135 4.33 -3.77 -3.42
CA GLU A 135 3.32 -3.93 -2.37
C GLU A 135 3.85 -4.78 -1.22
N MET A 136 4.42 -5.96 -1.51
CA MET A 136 4.93 -6.88 -0.47
C MET A 136 6.05 -6.24 0.37
N ILE A 137 6.90 -5.40 -0.21
CA ILE A 137 7.92 -4.67 0.55
C ILE A 137 7.26 -3.71 1.54
N TYR A 138 6.29 -2.93 1.06
CA TYR A 138 5.58 -1.96 1.88
C TYR A 138 4.79 -2.68 3.00
N LEU A 139 4.09 -3.76 2.66
CA LEU A 139 3.34 -4.57 3.62
C LEU A 139 4.23 -5.18 4.68
N ASN A 140 5.36 -5.78 4.32
CA ASN A 140 6.28 -6.37 5.30
C ASN A 140 6.79 -5.34 6.31
N HIS A 141 7.04 -4.11 5.86
CA HIS A 141 7.40 -3.01 6.74
C HIS A 141 6.27 -2.68 7.73
N GLU A 142 5.04 -2.45 7.24
CA GLU A 142 3.89 -2.14 8.11
C GLU A 142 3.49 -3.32 9.01
N ILE A 143 3.65 -4.58 8.58
CA ILE A 143 3.41 -5.78 9.40
C ILE A 143 4.30 -5.80 10.64
N ASN A 144 5.55 -5.34 10.54
CA ASN A 144 6.42 -5.25 11.70
C ASN A 144 5.92 -4.20 12.70
N VAL A 145 5.39 -3.07 12.22
CA VAL A 145 4.75 -2.05 13.06
C VAL A 145 3.47 -2.59 13.72
N ILE A 146 2.64 -3.31 12.95
CA ILE A 146 1.41 -3.99 13.42
C ILE A 146 1.73 -4.97 14.55
N LYS A 147 2.76 -5.80 14.39
CA LYS A 147 3.20 -6.76 15.41
C LYS A 147 3.70 -6.07 16.68
N GLN A 148 4.29 -4.88 16.60
CA GLN A 148 4.71 -4.13 17.78
C GLN A 148 3.51 -3.54 18.53
N GLN A 149 2.51 -3.01 17.81
CA GLN A 149 1.33 -2.36 18.42
C GLN A 149 0.35 -3.32 19.08
N GLN A 150 0.34 -4.60 18.68
CA GLN A 150 -0.63 -5.57 19.18
C GLN A 150 -0.43 -5.95 20.67
N GLU A 151 0.82 -6.01 21.14
CA GLU A 151 1.14 -6.55 22.46
C GLU A 151 0.54 -5.65 23.55
N ASP A 152 0.67 -4.33 23.37
CA ASP A 152 0.08 -3.31 24.24
C ASP A 152 -1.45 -3.33 24.21
N MET A 153 -2.05 -3.70 23.08
CA MET A 153 -3.52 -3.75 22.94
C MET A 153 -4.14 -4.96 23.65
N PHE A 154 -3.44 -6.09 23.66
CA PHE A 154 -3.97 -7.35 24.16
C PHE A 154 -3.57 -7.66 25.61
N GLN A 155 -2.70 -6.87 26.21
CA GLN A 155 -2.12 -7.13 27.54
C GLN A 155 -3.17 -7.39 28.63
N TYR A 156 -4.34 -6.75 28.56
CA TYR A 156 -5.39 -6.84 29.59
C TYR A 156 -6.57 -7.74 29.21
N LEU A 157 -6.45 -8.54 28.14
CA LEU A 157 -7.53 -9.43 27.72
C LEU A 157 -7.60 -10.69 28.59
N LEU A 158 -8.81 -11.22 28.74
CA LEU A 158 -8.99 -12.60 29.20
C LEU A 158 -8.26 -13.56 28.27
N ALA A 159 -7.59 -14.56 28.82
CA ALA A 159 -6.70 -15.47 28.08
C ALA A 159 -7.36 -16.12 26.85
N GLU A 160 -8.62 -16.54 26.97
CA GLU A 160 -9.37 -17.13 25.85
C GLU A 160 -9.59 -16.14 24.70
N LYS A 161 -10.07 -14.93 25.02
CA LYS A 161 -10.25 -13.86 24.03
C LYS A 161 -8.93 -13.47 23.39
N ARG A 162 -7.86 -13.41 24.19
CA ARG A 162 -6.51 -13.13 23.70
C ARG A 162 -6.08 -14.19 22.68
N ALA A 163 -6.25 -15.47 23.00
CA ALA A 163 -5.87 -16.56 22.10
C ALA A 163 -6.66 -16.56 20.77
N GLU A 164 -7.97 -16.28 20.81
CA GLU A 164 -8.80 -16.15 19.61
C GLU A 164 -8.31 -15.03 18.67
N LEU A 165 -7.95 -13.89 19.26
CA LEU A 165 -7.47 -12.72 18.52
C LEU A 165 -6.05 -12.91 18.00
N GLU A 166 -5.16 -13.49 18.80
CA GLU A 166 -3.81 -13.88 18.38
C GLU A 166 -3.88 -14.88 17.23
N GLY A 167 -4.81 -15.84 17.27
CA GLY A 167 -5.05 -16.79 16.19
C GLY A 167 -5.52 -16.11 14.90
N SER A 168 -6.52 -15.21 15.01
CA SER A 168 -7.04 -14.46 13.86
C SER A 168 -5.98 -13.54 13.24
N LEU A 169 -5.22 -12.84 14.08
CA LEU A 169 -4.16 -11.95 13.64
C LEU A 169 -3.01 -12.72 12.98
N ALA A 170 -2.57 -13.83 13.60
CA ALA A 170 -1.52 -14.67 13.03
C ALA A 170 -1.96 -15.22 11.67
N PHE A 171 -3.23 -15.64 11.55
CA PHE A 171 -3.79 -16.07 10.29
C PHE A 171 -3.74 -14.97 9.22
N LEU A 172 -4.27 -13.77 9.51
CA LEU A 172 -4.29 -12.66 8.55
C LEU A 172 -2.88 -12.21 8.13
N ILE A 173 -1.94 -12.16 9.06
CA ILE A 173 -0.54 -11.83 8.77
C ILE A 173 0.11 -12.91 7.91
N ASN A 174 -0.12 -14.19 8.20
CA ASN A 174 0.43 -15.28 7.39
C ASN A 174 -0.15 -15.26 5.97
N VAL A 175 -1.46 -15.00 5.83
CA VAL A 175 -2.10 -14.85 4.51
C VAL A 175 -1.42 -13.76 3.68
N MET A 176 -1.15 -12.59 4.26
CA MET A 176 -0.46 -11.51 3.54
C MET A 176 1.01 -11.85 3.24
N ASN A 177 1.73 -12.47 4.19
CA ASN A 177 3.14 -12.82 3.98
C ASN A 177 3.35 -13.91 2.93
N ASP A 178 2.47 -14.92 2.93
CA ASP A 178 2.54 -16.05 2.01
C ASP A 178 2.06 -15.68 0.60
N PHE A 179 1.36 -14.55 0.45
CA PHE A 179 0.86 -14.07 -0.83
C PHE A 179 1.97 -13.84 -1.87
N LYS A 180 3.17 -13.41 -1.45
CA LYS A 180 4.33 -13.23 -2.34
C LYS A 180 4.68 -14.49 -3.15
N ASP A 181 4.39 -15.67 -2.59
CA ASP A 181 4.67 -16.98 -3.19
C ASP A 181 3.41 -17.63 -3.81
N ASN A 182 2.26 -16.94 -3.74
CA ASN A 182 0.95 -17.49 -4.10
C ASN A 182 0.03 -16.53 -4.88
N TYR A 183 0.52 -15.37 -5.33
CA TYR A 183 -0.32 -14.38 -6.04
C TYR A 183 -0.88 -14.94 -7.36
N ASP A 184 -0.15 -15.84 -8.02
CA ASP A 184 -0.57 -16.55 -9.24
C ASP A 184 -1.37 -17.83 -8.96
N ASN A 185 -1.63 -18.16 -7.69
CA ASN A 185 -2.36 -19.36 -7.27
C ASN A 185 -3.84 -19.06 -6.97
N GLU A 186 -4.71 -19.30 -7.94
CA GLU A 186 -6.15 -19.06 -7.82
C GLU A 186 -6.84 -19.83 -6.68
N THR A 187 -6.36 -21.05 -6.38
CA THR A 187 -6.92 -21.88 -5.31
C THR A 187 -6.57 -21.28 -3.94
N TYR A 188 -5.34 -20.81 -3.79
CA TYR A 188 -4.91 -20.08 -2.60
C TYR A 188 -5.74 -18.81 -2.43
N LYS A 189 -5.82 -17.95 -3.46
CA LYS A 189 -6.55 -16.69 -3.41
C LYS A 189 -8.00 -16.89 -3.03
N THR A 190 -8.71 -17.80 -3.70
CA THR A 190 -10.12 -18.08 -3.42
C THR A 190 -10.31 -18.59 -1.98
N SER A 191 -9.48 -19.54 -1.54
CA SER A 191 -9.62 -20.15 -0.21
C SER A 191 -9.30 -19.16 0.91
N MET A 192 -8.26 -18.34 0.73
CA MET A 192 -7.86 -17.34 1.73
C MET A 192 -8.83 -16.17 1.75
N HIS A 193 -9.30 -15.70 0.60
CA HIS A 193 -10.28 -14.62 0.52
C HIS A 193 -11.56 -14.96 1.30
N ILE A 194 -12.09 -16.19 1.18
CA ILE A 194 -13.26 -16.62 1.97
C ILE A 194 -13.00 -16.52 3.47
N LYS A 195 -11.86 -17.04 3.94
CA LYS A 195 -11.52 -17.00 5.38
C LYS A 195 -11.27 -15.59 5.90
N VAL A 196 -10.66 -14.73 5.08
CA VAL A 196 -10.46 -13.31 5.41
C VAL A 196 -11.82 -12.62 5.55
N LEU A 197 -12.77 -12.88 4.65
CA LEU A 197 -14.13 -12.34 4.73
C LEU A 197 -14.87 -12.82 5.98
N ASP A 198 -14.71 -14.08 6.38
CA ASP A 198 -15.31 -14.60 7.61
C ASP A 198 -14.82 -13.82 8.85
N ILE A 199 -13.51 -13.60 8.95
CA ILE A 199 -12.92 -12.83 10.07
C ILE A 199 -13.37 -11.37 10.02
N LYS A 200 -13.41 -10.76 8.83
CA LYS A 200 -13.88 -9.39 8.64
C LYS A 200 -15.33 -9.22 9.06
N GLN A 201 -16.20 -10.16 8.68
CA GLN A 201 -17.60 -10.18 9.07
C GLN A 201 -17.76 -10.28 10.59
N GLN A 202 -17.01 -11.17 11.24
CA GLN A 202 -17.02 -11.30 12.70
C GLN A 202 -16.55 -10.02 13.39
N ALA A 203 -15.51 -9.37 12.88
CA ALA A 203 -15.03 -8.08 13.39
C ALA A 203 -16.09 -6.98 13.25
N GLU A 204 -16.82 -6.91 12.13
CA GLU A 204 -17.90 -5.95 11.92
C GLU A 204 -19.10 -6.17 12.87
N GLN A 205 -19.45 -7.43 13.13
CA GLN A 205 -20.45 -7.77 14.14
C GLN A 205 -20.00 -7.34 15.54
N ALA A 206 -18.72 -7.55 15.88
CA ALA A 206 -18.15 -7.16 17.17
C ALA A 206 -18.08 -5.63 17.34
N VAL A 207 -17.80 -4.88 16.27
CA VAL A 207 -17.90 -3.40 16.23
C VAL A 207 -19.32 -2.97 16.61
N THR A 208 -20.33 -3.54 15.94
CA THR A 208 -21.74 -3.20 16.16
C THR A 208 -22.20 -3.56 17.58
N ALA A 209 -21.86 -4.76 18.05
CA ALA A 209 -22.22 -5.23 19.38
C ALA A 209 -21.60 -4.35 20.48
N SER A 210 -20.33 -3.98 20.33
CA SER A 210 -19.62 -3.15 21.31
C SER A 210 -20.20 -1.75 21.40
N ARG A 211 -20.51 -1.11 20.25
CA ARG A 211 -21.21 0.18 20.21
C ARG A 211 -22.55 0.11 20.95
N ASN A 212 -23.36 -0.90 20.65
CA ASN A 212 -24.67 -1.09 21.30
C ASN A 212 -24.55 -1.29 22.82
N HIS A 213 -23.54 -2.02 23.27
CA HIS A 213 -23.27 -2.20 24.70
C HIS A 213 -22.88 -0.91 25.40
N ILE A 214 -22.02 -0.09 24.78
CA ILE A 214 -21.61 1.23 25.30
C ILE A 214 -22.82 2.17 25.37
N GLU A 215 -23.59 2.30 24.29
CA GLU A 215 -24.79 3.15 24.28
C GLU A 215 -25.81 2.71 25.33
N SER A 216 -26.03 1.40 25.49
CA SER A 216 -26.93 0.85 26.52
C SER A 216 -26.41 1.12 27.93
N PHE A 217 -25.10 1.08 28.13
CA PHE A 217 -24.46 1.37 29.41
C PHE A 217 -24.68 2.84 29.81
N LEU A 218 -24.39 3.78 28.89
CA LEU A 218 -24.55 5.22 29.13
C LEU A 218 -26.02 5.59 29.39
N LYS A 219 -26.98 5.00 28.66
CA LYS A 219 -28.42 5.23 28.87
C LYS A 219 -28.94 4.73 30.21
N LYS A 220 -28.33 3.68 30.76
CA LYS A 220 -28.75 3.07 32.04
C LYS A 220 -28.08 3.73 33.25
N ASP A 221 -27.20 4.69 33.02
CA ASP A 221 -26.45 5.43 34.04
C ASP A 221 -25.85 4.52 35.12
N LYS A 222 -25.06 3.53 34.69
CA LYS A 222 -24.41 2.57 35.60
C LYS A 222 -23.05 3.08 36.07
N ASP A 223 -22.76 2.90 37.35
CA ASP A 223 -21.44 3.15 37.97
C ASP A 223 -20.56 1.89 37.98
N ASP A 224 -20.41 1.23 36.82
CA ASP A 224 -19.58 0.01 36.65
C ASP A 224 -18.52 0.24 35.56
N PHE A 225 -17.47 0.96 35.92
CA PHE A 225 -16.41 1.35 34.98
C PHE A 225 -15.61 0.16 34.46
N ASN A 226 -15.44 -0.92 35.24
CA ASN A 226 -14.74 -2.12 34.79
C ASN A 226 -15.45 -2.78 33.61
N ARG A 227 -16.78 -2.83 33.66
CA ARG A 227 -17.60 -3.32 32.56
C ARG A 227 -17.53 -2.40 31.34
N LEU A 228 -17.53 -1.09 31.55
CA LEU A 228 -17.38 -0.11 30.47
C LEU A 228 -16.02 -0.24 29.77
N SER A 229 -14.93 -0.33 30.52
CA SER A 229 -13.58 -0.59 30.01
C SER A 229 -13.54 -1.89 29.20
N SER A 230 -14.21 -2.95 29.68
CA SER A 230 -14.30 -4.22 28.95
C SER A 230 -15.03 -4.07 27.60
N TYR A 231 -16.05 -3.21 27.51
CA TYR A 231 -16.71 -2.91 26.24
C TYR A 231 -15.81 -2.13 25.29
N TYR A 232 -15.05 -1.17 25.79
CA TYR A 232 -14.08 -0.41 24.98
C TYR A 232 -12.92 -1.24 24.48
N GLN A 233 -12.43 -2.16 25.30
CA GLN A 233 -11.41 -3.12 24.89
C GLN A 233 -11.92 -3.97 23.72
N ASN A 234 -13.12 -4.55 23.82
CA ASN A 234 -13.72 -5.32 22.71
C ASN A 234 -13.93 -4.44 21.47
N TYR A 235 -14.35 -3.18 21.65
CA TYR A 235 -14.58 -2.27 20.53
C TYR A 235 -13.27 -1.94 19.81
N GLN A 236 -12.21 -1.56 20.54
CA GLN A 236 -10.91 -1.22 19.98
C GLN A 236 -10.34 -2.37 19.16
N ILE A 237 -10.42 -3.59 19.70
CA ILE A 237 -9.99 -4.81 19.04
C ILE A 237 -10.81 -5.11 17.79
N ALA A 238 -12.13 -4.96 17.86
CA ALA A 238 -12.99 -5.20 16.72
C ALA A 238 -12.68 -4.23 15.56
N VAL A 239 -12.46 -2.95 15.86
CA VAL A 239 -12.04 -1.95 14.88
C VAL A 239 -10.68 -2.30 14.27
N TYR A 240 -9.71 -2.70 15.10
CA TYR A 240 -8.38 -3.11 14.66
C TYR A 240 -8.43 -4.34 13.74
N LEU A 241 -9.15 -5.38 14.15
CA LEU A 241 -9.29 -6.62 13.38
C LEU A 241 -10.06 -6.39 12.07
N TYR A 242 -11.05 -5.49 12.07
CA TYR A 242 -11.75 -5.09 10.85
C TYR A 242 -10.80 -4.40 9.86
N ALA A 243 -9.94 -3.50 10.34
CA ALA A 243 -8.98 -2.82 9.48
C ALA A 243 -7.89 -3.78 8.94
N LEU A 244 -7.35 -4.66 9.80
CA LEU A 244 -6.38 -5.68 9.39
C LEU A 244 -6.96 -6.67 8.37
N SER A 245 -8.17 -7.17 8.61
CA SER A 245 -8.85 -8.08 7.66
C SER A 245 -9.23 -7.37 6.36
N SER A 246 -9.54 -6.07 6.41
CA SER A 246 -9.77 -5.28 5.19
C SER A 246 -8.49 -5.13 4.36
N LEU A 247 -7.34 -4.90 5.01
CA LEU A 247 -6.05 -4.91 4.30
C LEU A 247 -5.78 -6.28 3.67
N ALA A 248 -5.93 -7.37 4.43
CA ALA A 248 -5.74 -8.72 3.92
C ALA A 248 -6.68 -9.06 2.75
N GLU A 249 -7.91 -8.54 2.76
CA GLU A 249 -8.86 -8.71 1.64
C GLU A 249 -8.34 -8.02 0.39
N VAL A 250 -7.86 -6.77 0.50
CA VAL A 250 -7.28 -6.03 -0.63
C VAL A 250 -6.14 -6.82 -1.27
N VAL A 251 -5.22 -7.34 -0.44
CA VAL A 251 -4.06 -8.11 -0.90
C VAL A 251 -4.50 -9.36 -1.66
N VAL A 252 -5.35 -10.19 -1.05
CA VAL A 252 -5.67 -11.52 -1.60
C VAL A 252 -6.66 -11.44 -2.77
N LEU A 253 -7.55 -10.44 -2.77
CA LEU A 253 -8.51 -10.24 -3.85
C LEU A 253 -7.87 -9.62 -5.11
N GLU A 254 -6.70 -8.97 -4.96
CA GLU A 254 -6.01 -8.22 -6.01
C GLU A 254 -6.90 -7.17 -6.70
N ASN A 255 -7.91 -6.67 -5.99
CA ASN A 255 -8.75 -5.60 -6.51
C ASN A 255 -8.08 -4.26 -6.22
N PHE A 256 -7.11 -3.92 -7.07
CA PHE A 256 -6.39 -2.67 -6.99
C PHE A 256 -7.12 -1.51 -7.66
N ASN A 257 -8.40 -1.64 -8.01
CA ASN A 257 -9.16 -0.54 -8.56
C ASN A 257 -9.24 0.62 -7.54
N SER A 258 -8.77 1.82 -7.91
CA SER A 258 -8.71 2.97 -7.00
C SER A 258 -10.05 3.30 -6.34
N ASP A 259 -11.18 3.18 -7.03
CA ASP A 259 -12.50 3.45 -6.42
C ASP A 259 -12.87 2.39 -5.36
N TYR A 260 -12.51 1.12 -5.59
CA TYR A 260 -12.64 0.08 -4.58
C TYR A 260 -11.75 0.35 -3.36
N LEU A 261 -10.46 0.66 -3.56
CA LEU A 261 -9.53 0.95 -2.47
C LEU A 261 -10.01 2.15 -1.63
N LYS A 262 -10.47 3.22 -2.30
CA LYS A 262 -11.07 4.39 -1.64
C LYS A 262 -12.31 4.05 -0.84
N LYS A 263 -13.15 3.13 -1.32
CA LYS A 263 -14.31 2.63 -0.57
C LYS A 263 -13.88 1.87 0.69
N VAL A 264 -12.86 1.01 0.59
CA VAL A 264 -12.32 0.29 1.76
C VAL A 264 -11.77 1.28 2.79
N LEU A 265 -10.94 2.23 2.36
CA LEU A 265 -10.39 3.29 3.22
C LEU A 265 -11.50 4.12 3.90
N SER A 266 -12.52 4.51 3.14
CA SER A 266 -13.65 5.31 3.66
C SER A 266 -14.42 4.55 4.75
N ARG A 267 -14.58 3.23 4.60
CA ARG A 267 -15.27 2.41 5.60
C ARG A 267 -14.46 2.24 6.89
N ILE A 268 -13.13 2.09 6.78
CA ILE A 268 -12.24 2.07 7.95
C ILE A 268 -12.31 3.41 8.69
N ASP A 269 -12.30 4.52 7.96
CA ASP A 269 -12.39 5.86 8.55
C ASP A 269 -13.74 6.08 9.25
N GLU A 270 -14.86 5.70 8.63
CA GLU A 270 -16.20 5.77 9.22
C GLU A 270 -16.27 5.03 10.56
N ILE A 271 -15.82 3.77 10.60
CA ILE A 271 -15.80 2.96 11.82
C ILE A 271 -14.88 3.59 12.89
N SER A 272 -13.73 4.13 12.49
CA SER A 272 -12.80 4.79 13.41
C SER A 272 -13.34 6.10 13.95
N LEU A 273 -14.12 6.85 13.17
CA LEU A 273 -14.79 8.08 13.58
C LEU A 273 -15.92 7.78 14.58
N ASP A 274 -16.74 6.77 14.29
CA ASP A 274 -17.78 6.28 15.19
C ASP A 274 -17.21 5.85 16.55
N TYR A 275 -16.08 5.13 16.55
CA TYR A 275 -15.38 4.75 17.78
C TYR A 275 -14.96 5.98 18.60
N ARG A 276 -14.32 6.97 17.96
CA ARG A 276 -13.85 8.19 18.64
C ARG A 276 -14.99 9.03 19.18
N ALA A 277 -16.12 9.06 18.48
CA ALA A 277 -17.34 9.70 18.94
C ALA A 277 -17.85 9.04 20.22
N ALA A 278 -18.00 7.71 20.21
CA ALA A 278 -18.41 6.95 21.38
C ALA A 278 -17.45 7.20 22.57
N TYR A 279 -16.13 7.13 22.32
CA TYR A 279 -15.09 7.41 23.32
C TYR A 279 -15.29 8.78 23.95
N THR A 280 -15.50 9.81 23.13
CA THR A 280 -15.69 11.19 23.58
C THR A 280 -16.95 11.33 24.44
N ASP A 281 -18.07 10.76 24.00
CA ASP A 281 -19.32 10.76 24.77
C ASP A 281 -19.15 10.05 26.12
N THR A 282 -18.40 8.95 26.13
CA THR A 282 -18.13 8.19 27.35
C THR A 282 -17.20 8.95 28.29
N TYR A 283 -16.14 9.56 27.76
CA TYR A 283 -15.22 10.37 28.55
C TYR A 283 -15.96 11.53 29.22
N ASN A 284 -16.83 12.23 28.49
CA ASN A 284 -17.68 13.29 29.04
C ASN A 284 -18.63 12.77 30.12
N TYR A 285 -19.28 11.61 29.90
CA TYR A 285 -20.13 10.97 30.91
C TYR A 285 -19.38 10.62 32.20
N ILE A 286 -18.13 10.11 32.10
CA ILE A 286 -17.30 9.85 33.29
C ILE A 286 -16.93 11.16 33.98
N ALA A 287 -16.56 12.18 33.20
CA ALA A 287 -16.18 13.50 33.71
C ALA A 287 -17.34 14.20 34.42
N ASP A 288 -18.57 14.12 33.90
CA ASP A 288 -19.78 14.70 34.49
C ASP A 288 -20.08 14.20 35.91
N LYS A 289 -19.61 13.00 36.26
CA LYS A 289 -19.74 12.45 37.62
C LYS A 289 -18.76 13.08 38.63
N SER A 290 -17.86 13.95 38.18
CA SER A 290 -16.97 14.73 39.03
C SER A 290 -17.64 16.04 39.45
N GLU A 291 -18.04 16.15 40.73
CA GLU A 291 -18.66 17.37 41.32
C GLU A 291 -17.80 18.66 41.22
N LYS A 292 -16.55 18.57 40.76
CA LYS A 292 -15.55 19.65 40.82
C LYS A 292 -15.07 20.16 39.45
N LEU A 293 -15.64 19.71 38.33
CA LEU A 293 -15.27 20.24 37.01
C LEU A 293 -16.02 21.55 36.68
N PRO A 294 -15.33 22.62 36.28
CA PRO A 294 -15.99 23.84 35.81
C PRO A 294 -16.83 23.56 34.56
N GLN A 295 -18.09 24.05 34.52
CA GLN A 295 -18.99 23.93 33.35
C GLN A 295 -18.35 24.42 32.04
N SER A 296 -17.39 25.35 32.08
CA SER A 296 -16.68 25.86 30.89
C SER A 296 -15.79 24.82 30.21
N VAL A 297 -15.23 23.87 30.97
CA VAL A 297 -14.43 22.76 30.44
C VAL A 297 -15.35 21.72 29.79
N LEU A 298 -16.47 21.43 30.44
CA LEU A 298 -17.50 20.53 29.93
C LEU A 298 -18.18 21.04 28.63
N LEU A 299 -18.45 22.35 28.56
CA LEU A 299 -19.04 22.99 27.37
C LEU A 299 -18.09 23.03 26.16
N SER A 300 -16.78 22.99 26.40
CA SER A 300 -15.76 22.97 25.35
C SER A 300 -15.61 21.60 24.66
N THR A 301 -15.95 20.50 25.36
CA THR A 301 -15.85 19.10 24.88
C THR A 301 -17.20 18.51 24.45
N GLY A 302 -18.30 18.82 25.15
CA GLY A 302 -19.60 18.16 24.98
C GLY A 302 -20.57 18.75 23.96
N SER A 303 -20.34 19.97 23.45
CA SER A 303 -21.35 20.67 22.62
C SER A 303 -21.21 20.47 21.10
N LYS A 304 -20.13 19.84 20.61
CA LYS A 304 -19.80 19.86 19.17
C LYS A 304 -19.70 18.52 18.45
N PHE A 305 -19.52 17.37 19.12
CA PHE A 305 -19.31 16.10 18.39
C PHE A 305 -20.61 15.40 17.96
N GLY A 306 -21.63 15.31 18.84
CA GLY A 306 -22.90 14.65 18.52
C GLY A 306 -23.72 15.27 17.38
N LYS A 307 -23.43 16.50 16.96
CA LYS A 307 -24.09 17.18 15.83
C LYS A 307 -23.33 17.13 14.50
N ILE A 308 -22.03 16.82 14.50
CA ILE A 308 -21.17 16.98 13.31
C ILE A 308 -21.04 15.67 12.49
N ILE A 309 -21.32 14.51 13.09
CA ILE A 309 -21.16 13.21 12.42
C ILE A 309 -22.25 13.00 11.33
N GLY A 310 -23.41 13.64 11.46
CA GLY A 310 -24.50 13.55 10.48
C GLY A 310 -24.35 14.43 9.23
N GLU A 311 -23.55 15.50 9.26
CA GLU A 311 -23.52 16.51 8.19
C GLU A 311 -22.27 16.44 7.30
N LYS A 312 -21.20 15.73 7.69
CA LYS A 312 -19.88 15.80 7.03
C LYS A 312 -19.40 14.56 6.29
N ILE A 313 -20.19 13.49 6.20
CA ILE A 313 -19.85 12.33 5.34
C ILE A 313 -19.90 12.71 3.83
N ALA A 314 -20.41 13.90 3.49
CA ALA A 314 -20.68 14.26 2.11
C ALA A 314 -19.46 14.59 1.23
N LYS A 315 -18.29 15.03 1.73
CA LYS A 315 -17.20 15.49 0.84
C LYS A 315 -15.81 15.47 1.48
N THR A 316 -15.05 14.40 1.28
CA THR A 316 -13.59 14.49 1.30
C THR A 316 -13.00 13.58 0.23
N PRO A 317 -12.25 14.11 -0.76
CA PRO A 317 -11.46 13.26 -1.65
C PRO A 317 -10.44 12.50 -0.81
N VAL A 318 -10.51 11.17 -0.88
CA VAL A 318 -9.44 10.29 -0.40
C VAL A 318 -8.18 10.66 -1.18
N GLY A 319 -7.24 11.36 -0.53
CA GLY A 319 -5.99 11.80 -1.18
C GLY A 319 -5.32 13.04 -0.59
N ASP A 320 -6.07 13.96 0.03
CA ASP A 320 -5.46 15.11 0.70
C ASP A 320 -5.51 14.92 2.21
N LYS A 321 -4.41 14.42 2.79
CA LYS A 321 -4.14 14.33 4.24
C LYS A 321 -5.41 13.99 5.01
N THR A 322 -5.69 12.69 5.18
CA THR A 322 -6.69 12.21 6.13
C THR A 322 -6.65 13.11 7.36
N LYS A 323 -7.66 13.98 7.53
CA LYS A 323 -7.77 14.95 8.63
C LYS A 323 -8.14 14.21 9.91
N ILE A 324 -7.42 13.13 10.17
CA ILE A 324 -7.37 12.37 11.40
C ILE A 324 -6.61 13.18 12.48
N ASP A 325 -6.00 14.30 12.10
CA ASP A 325 -5.32 15.29 12.95
C ASP A 325 -6.22 16.36 13.58
N GLU A 326 -7.56 16.28 13.47
CA GLU A 326 -8.42 17.18 14.25
C GLU A 326 -8.47 16.74 15.72
N LYS A 327 -7.41 17.10 16.45
CA LYS A 327 -7.33 17.35 17.90
C LYS A 327 -8.45 16.71 18.71
N ILE A 328 -8.30 15.41 19.00
CA ILE A 328 -8.90 14.89 20.23
C ILE A 328 -8.20 15.63 21.35
N ILE A 329 -8.94 16.49 22.06
CA ILE A 329 -8.45 17.28 23.20
C ILE A 329 -7.53 16.40 24.04
N ASP A 330 -6.33 16.91 24.29
CA ASP A 330 -5.34 16.18 25.06
C ASP A 330 -5.91 16.03 26.47
N GLY A 331 -6.18 14.79 26.89
CA GLY A 331 -6.83 14.52 28.17
C GLY A 331 -6.02 15.09 29.34
N SER A 332 -4.74 15.39 29.10
CA SER A 332 -3.81 16.08 29.99
C SER A 332 -4.37 17.40 30.55
N ASP A 333 -4.98 18.27 29.73
CA ASP A 333 -5.51 19.57 30.16
C ASP A 333 -6.71 19.44 31.11
N LEU A 334 -7.52 18.38 30.93
CA LEU A 334 -8.64 18.03 31.81
C LEU A 334 -8.15 17.44 33.13
N LEU A 335 -7.13 16.58 33.07
CA LEU A 335 -6.53 15.91 34.22
C LEU A 335 -5.77 16.87 35.14
N MET A 336 -5.12 17.91 34.60
CA MET A 336 -4.45 18.94 35.41
C MET A 336 -5.40 19.71 36.36
N ASN A 337 -6.70 19.73 36.05
CA ASN A 337 -7.71 20.44 36.85
C ASN A 337 -8.42 19.55 37.89
N LEU A 338 -8.15 18.24 37.91
CA LEU A 338 -8.75 17.31 38.87
C LEU A 338 -7.83 17.14 40.08
N LYS A 339 -8.21 17.74 41.23
CA LYS A 339 -7.55 17.50 42.52
C LYS A 339 -8.05 16.19 43.13
N ASP A 340 -7.35 15.09 42.84
CA ASP A 340 -7.41 13.76 43.48
C ASP A 340 -8.83 13.24 43.81
N SER A 341 -9.37 12.38 42.93
CA SER A 341 -10.61 11.65 43.13
C SER A 341 -10.57 10.29 42.42
N SER A 342 -11.45 9.35 42.80
CA SER A 342 -11.65 8.09 42.07
C SER A 342 -11.98 8.32 40.59
N VAL A 343 -12.65 9.43 40.25
CA VAL A 343 -13.01 9.78 38.86
C VAL A 343 -11.77 10.16 38.05
N SER A 344 -10.82 10.89 38.63
CA SER A 344 -9.56 11.23 37.94
C SER A 344 -8.74 9.99 37.60
N ARG A 345 -8.75 8.97 38.46
CA ARG A 345 -8.08 7.69 38.20
C ARG A 345 -8.78 6.94 37.06
N THR A 346 -10.10 6.86 37.09
CA THR A 346 -10.89 6.24 36.01
C THR A 346 -10.65 6.93 34.67
N LEU A 347 -10.64 8.27 34.62
CA LEU A 347 -10.37 9.01 33.38
C LEU A 347 -8.95 8.78 32.85
N ASN A 348 -7.95 8.71 33.74
CA ASN A 348 -6.58 8.36 33.38
C ASN A 348 -6.50 6.95 32.76
N GLU A 349 -7.10 5.95 33.41
CA GLU A 349 -7.12 4.58 32.91
C GLU A 349 -7.89 4.47 31.59
N PHE A 350 -8.97 5.24 31.42
CA PHE A 350 -9.79 5.23 30.22
C PHE A 350 -9.08 5.83 28.99
N CYS A 351 -8.09 6.71 29.18
CA CYS A 351 -7.29 7.27 28.09
C CYS A 351 -6.55 6.20 27.27
N ASN A 352 -6.33 5.01 27.82
CA ASN A 352 -5.76 3.88 27.10
C ASN A 352 -6.62 3.42 25.89
N TYR A 353 -7.91 3.78 25.88
CA TYR A 353 -8.85 3.46 24.80
C TYR A 353 -9.07 4.64 23.83
N LYS A 354 -8.24 5.69 23.87
CA LYS A 354 -8.39 6.86 22.99
C LYS A 354 -8.13 6.53 21.51
N GLU A 355 -7.21 5.62 21.24
CA GLU A 355 -6.70 5.36 19.89
C GLU A 355 -7.21 4.04 19.31
N THR A 356 -7.63 4.06 18.05
CA THR A 356 -8.06 2.85 17.31
C THR A 356 -6.88 2.04 16.75
N ARG A 357 -5.68 2.62 16.67
CA ARG A 357 -4.45 2.01 16.13
C ARG A 357 -4.57 1.46 14.69
N VAL A 358 -5.45 2.05 13.86
CA VAL A 358 -5.70 1.59 12.47
C VAL A 358 -4.76 2.19 11.41
N GLN A 359 -3.91 3.14 11.79
CA GLN A 359 -3.10 3.91 10.83
C GLN A 359 -2.15 3.07 9.95
N PRO A 360 -1.48 2.02 10.46
CA PRO A 360 -0.66 1.16 9.61
C PRO A 360 -1.43 0.57 8.43
N PHE A 361 -2.67 0.13 8.65
CA PHE A 361 -3.51 -0.44 7.59
C PHE A 361 -3.95 0.62 6.57
N VAL A 362 -4.31 1.80 7.03
CA VAL A 362 -4.68 2.93 6.16
C VAL A 362 -3.50 3.33 5.27
N ARG A 363 -2.29 3.42 5.83
CA ARG A 363 -1.09 3.71 5.05
C ARG A 363 -0.78 2.61 4.03
N ALA A 364 -0.86 1.34 4.44
CA ALA A 364 -0.65 0.20 3.55
C ALA A 364 -1.61 0.22 2.35
N ILE A 365 -2.92 0.39 2.56
CA ILE A 365 -3.90 0.44 1.47
C ILE A 365 -3.67 1.67 0.58
N SER A 366 -3.29 2.81 1.15
CA SER A 366 -2.98 4.02 0.37
C SER A 366 -1.72 3.84 -0.48
N ALA A 367 -0.69 3.18 0.05
CA ALA A 367 0.52 2.85 -0.68
C ALA A 367 0.25 1.86 -1.82
N ILE A 368 -0.65 0.89 -1.61
CA ILE A 368 -1.12 -0.01 -2.67
C ILE A 368 -1.80 0.78 -3.80
N ASP A 369 -2.68 1.74 -3.47
CA ASP A 369 -3.31 2.61 -4.48
C ASP A 369 -2.26 3.41 -5.26
N GLU A 370 -1.26 3.97 -4.57
CA GLU A 370 -0.17 4.73 -5.20
C GLU A 370 0.72 3.86 -6.09
N ILE A 371 1.04 2.63 -5.67
CA ILE A 371 1.87 1.69 -6.44
C ILE A 371 1.11 1.20 -7.68
N CYS A 372 -0.15 0.81 -7.52
CA CYS A 372 -0.92 0.14 -8.58
C CYS A 372 -1.63 1.12 -9.53
N ASN A 373 -1.99 2.31 -9.06
CA ASN A 373 -2.72 3.32 -9.83
C ASN A 373 -1.95 4.63 -10.04
N GLY A 374 -0.73 4.74 -9.51
CA GLY A 374 0.14 5.89 -9.74
C GLY A 374 0.72 5.96 -11.14
N ASP A 375 1.42 7.07 -11.43
CA ASP A 375 1.91 7.37 -12.77
C ASP A 375 3.03 6.42 -13.24
N ALA A 376 3.91 5.98 -12.32
CA ALA A 376 5.00 5.05 -12.61
C ALA A 376 5.62 4.46 -11.34
N VAL A 377 6.15 3.23 -11.46
CA VAL A 377 7.15 2.67 -10.52
C VAL A 377 8.54 2.93 -11.10
N LEU A 378 9.45 3.49 -10.30
CA LEU A 378 10.76 3.92 -10.77
C LEU A 378 11.84 2.88 -10.42
N PHE A 379 12.81 2.73 -11.32
CA PHE A 379 13.93 1.80 -11.18
C PHE A 379 15.24 2.42 -11.64
N ASP A 380 16.34 1.99 -11.02
CA ASP A 380 17.69 2.04 -11.60
C ASP A 380 18.23 0.61 -11.79
N SER A 381 19.50 0.46 -12.19
CA SER A 381 20.11 -0.85 -12.44
C SER A 381 20.30 -1.73 -11.20
N GLN A 382 20.06 -1.17 -10.02
CA GLN A 382 20.30 -1.80 -8.72
C GLN A 382 19.08 -1.72 -7.78
N ASN A 383 18.12 -0.85 -8.03
CA ASN A 383 17.09 -0.47 -7.05
C ASN A 383 15.72 -0.21 -7.69
N MET A 384 14.68 -0.51 -6.90
CA MET A 384 13.32 -0.02 -7.09
C MET A 384 13.06 1.12 -6.10
N TYR A 385 12.28 2.10 -6.53
CA TYR A 385 11.85 3.21 -5.68
C TYR A 385 10.34 3.13 -5.47
N ILE A 386 9.93 3.09 -4.20
CA ILE A 386 8.54 2.93 -3.77
C ILE A 386 8.10 4.11 -2.88
N PRO A 387 6.79 4.26 -2.60
CA PRO A 387 6.31 5.24 -1.64
C PRO A 387 7.07 5.13 -0.30
N LYS A 388 7.25 6.27 0.36
CA LYS A 388 8.07 6.37 1.57
C LYS A 388 7.58 5.42 2.66
N LEU A 389 8.48 4.57 3.15
CA LEU A 389 8.29 3.79 4.38
C LEU A 389 8.42 4.73 5.58
N VAL A 390 7.44 4.71 6.49
CA VAL A 390 7.31 5.67 7.63
C VAL A 390 7.55 5.01 8.97
#